data_AF-A0A8J6S3N7-F1
#
_entry.id   AF-A0A8J6S3N7-F1
#
_cell.length_a   1.000
_cell.length_b   1.000
_cell.length_c   1.000
_cell.angle_alpha   90.00
_cell.angle_beta   90.00
_cell.angle_gamma   90.00
#
_symmetry.space_group_name_H-M   'P 1'
#
loop_
_entity.id
_entity.type
_entity.pdbx_description
1 polymer ?
#
loop_
_entity_poly.entity_id
_entity_poly.type
_entity_poly.pdbx_seq_one_letter_code
_entity_poly.pdbx_strand_id
1 'polypeptide(L)'
;MNEQTLSQALLNLPENAQESIVDQIFGSEFLKALGFEIMERVPQYNTGDGGPVDYALRRNTNEDIFLATQANPYLLLELKGRDV
;
A
#
# COMPACT_ATOMS: atom_id res chain seq x y z
N MET A 1 -5.11 -7.53 -16.48
CA MET A 1 -4.89 -6.28 -17.23
C MET A 1 -4.41 -5.20 -16.25
N ASN A 2 -3.36 -5.49 -15.45
CA ASN A 2 -2.93 -4.63 -14.33
C ASN A 2 -1.47 -4.13 -14.45
N GLU A 3 -0.64 -4.79 -15.26
CA GLU A 3 0.77 -4.41 -15.42
C GLU A 3 0.94 -3.08 -16.18
N GLN A 4 0.03 -2.80 -17.12
CA GLN A 4 0.04 -1.54 -17.87
C GLN A 4 -0.31 -0.34 -16.99
N THR A 5 -1.23 -0.46 -16.03
CA THR A 5 -1.60 0.65 -15.15
C THR A 5 -0.51 0.93 -14.11
N LEU A 6 0.11 -0.12 -13.55
CA LEU A 6 1.23 0.02 -12.63
C LEU A 6 2.44 0.69 -13.30
N SER A 7 2.81 0.21 -14.50
CA SER A 7 3.94 0.76 -15.24
C SER A 7 3.70 2.23 -15.60
N GLN A 8 2.47 2.58 -16.01
CA GLN A 8 2.12 3.96 -16.32
C GLN A 8 2.13 4.85 -15.07
N ALA A 9 1.66 4.36 -13.92
CA ALA A 9 1.72 5.08 -12.65
C ALA A 9 3.17 5.42 -12.27
N LEU A 10 4.09 4.46 -12.42
CA LEU A 10 5.52 4.68 -12.18
C LEU A 10 6.13 5.72 -13.14
N LEU A 11 5.78 5.66 -14.42
CA LEU A 11 6.25 6.63 -15.43
C LEU A 11 5.69 8.04 -15.20
N ASN A 12 4.50 8.15 -14.62
CA ASN A 12 3.85 9.42 -14.35
C ASN A 12 4.32 10.11 -13.05
N LEU A 13 5.15 9.45 -12.23
CA LEU A 13 5.69 10.07 -11.03
C LEU A 13 6.65 11.22 -11.39
N PRO A 14 6.44 12.44 -10.86
CA PRO A 14 7.41 13.52 -10.96
C PRO A 14 8.78 13.10 -10.44
N GLU A 15 9.85 13.65 -11.01
CA GLU A 15 11.24 13.31 -10.63
C GLU A 15 11.51 13.55 -9.14
N ASN A 16 10.94 14.62 -8.57
CA ASN A 16 11.05 14.97 -7.16
C ASN A 16 9.76 14.71 -6.36
N ALA A 17 9.03 13.65 -6.72
CA ALA A 17 7.77 13.30 -6.06
C ALA A 17 7.98 12.98 -4.59
N GLN A 18 7.41 13.80 -3.70
CA GLN A 18 7.33 13.52 -2.27
C GLN A 18 6.53 12.24 -2.01
N GLU A 19 6.73 11.63 -0.84
CA GLU A 19 6.07 10.38 -0.43
C GLU A 19 4.54 10.40 -0.62
N SER A 20 3.88 11.52 -0.31
CA SER A 20 2.43 11.69 -0.53
C SER A 20 2.01 11.63 -2.01
N ILE A 21 2.85 12.14 -2.91
CA ILE A 21 2.64 12.07 -4.35
C ILE A 21 2.89 10.64 -4.85
N VAL A 22 3.89 9.96 -4.29
CA VAL A 22 4.17 8.54 -4.56
C VAL A 22 2.98 7.67 -4.16
N ASP A 23 2.42 7.86 -2.96
CA ASP A 23 1.24 7.13 -2.51
C ASP A 23 0.02 7.39 -3.42
N GLN A 24 -0.26 8.66 -3.72
CA GLN A 24 -1.40 9.06 -4.53
C GLN A 24 -1.35 8.50 -5.96
N ILE A 25 -0.18 8.52 -6.61
CA ILE A 25 -0.04 8.13 -8.03
C ILE A 25 0.25 6.63 -8.16
N PHE A 26 1.12 6.10 -7.31
CA PHE A 26 1.66 4.75 -7.45
C PHE A 26 1.16 3.78 -6.38
N GLY A 27 1.04 4.21 -5.11
CA GLY A 27 0.67 3.36 -3.98
C GLY A 27 -0.59 2.51 -4.22
N SER A 28 -1.68 3.17 -4.62
CA SER A 28 -2.94 2.47 -4.92
C SER A 28 -2.81 1.41 -6.03
N GLU A 29 -2.11 1.74 -7.13
CA GLU A 29 -1.92 0.82 -8.26
C GLU A 29 -0.97 -0.33 -7.90
N PHE A 30 0.06 -0.07 -7.10
CA PHE A 30 0.97 -1.08 -6.59
C PHE A 30 0.25 -2.11 -5.72
N LEU A 31 -0.56 -1.65 -4.76
CA LEU A 31 -1.36 -2.53 -3.91
C LEU A 31 -2.35 -3.39 -4.72
N LYS A 32 -2.94 -2.84 -5.79
CA LYS A 32 -3.80 -3.60 -6.72
C LYS A 32 -3.00 -4.62 -7.53
N ALA A 33 -1.78 -4.29 -7.94
CA ALA A 33 -0.91 -5.21 -8.67
C ALA A 33 -0.42 -6.38 -7.80
N LEU A 34 -0.20 -6.15 -6.51
CA LEU A 34 -0.01 -7.21 -5.50
C LEU A 34 -1.28 -8.04 -5.26
N GLY A 35 -2.40 -7.60 -5.83
CA GLY A 35 -3.67 -8.27 -5.85
C GLY A 35 -4.54 -8.02 -4.62
N PHE A 36 -4.13 -7.17 -3.66
CA PHE A 36 -4.90 -6.93 -2.44
C PHE A 36 -6.12 -6.06 -2.72
N GLU A 37 -7.28 -6.39 -2.18
CA GLU A 37 -8.49 -5.56 -2.31
C GLU A 37 -8.56 -4.47 -1.25
N ILE A 38 -9.50 -3.51 -1.37
CA ILE A 38 -9.60 -2.37 -0.43
C ILE A 38 -9.78 -2.83 1.02
N MET A 39 -10.57 -3.89 1.26
CA MET A 39 -10.80 -4.42 2.61
C MET A 39 -9.64 -5.27 3.15
N GLU A 40 -8.61 -5.49 2.34
CA GLU A 40 -7.40 -6.25 2.67
C GLU A 40 -6.21 -5.34 2.98
N ARG A 41 -6.46 -4.02 3.08
CA ARG A 41 -5.46 -2.96 3.28
C ARG A 41 -5.86 -2.12 4.49
N VAL A 42 -4.89 -1.79 5.34
CA VAL A 42 -5.07 -0.87 6.48
C VAL A 42 -4.03 0.25 6.35
N PRO A 43 -4.43 1.51 6.10
CA PRO A 43 -3.50 2.62 6.01
C PRO A 43 -3.02 3.04 7.40
N GLN A 44 -1.85 3.69 7.47
CA GLN A 44 -1.28 4.27 8.70
C GLN A 44 -1.24 3.26 9.86
N TYR A 45 -0.79 2.04 9.55
CA TYR A 45 -0.86 0.91 10.46
C TYR A 45 0.19 1.03 11.56
N ASN A 46 -0.26 1.06 12.81
CA ASN A 46 0.64 1.16 13.96
C ASN A 46 1.40 -0.16 14.20
N THR A 47 2.74 -0.10 14.18
CA THR A 47 3.62 -1.26 14.45
C THR A 47 4.10 -1.34 15.90
N GLY A 48 3.66 -0.42 16.76
CA GLY A 48 4.15 -0.26 18.12
C GLY A 48 5.31 0.73 18.18
N ASP A 49 6.46 0.29 18.70
CA ASP A 49 7.59 1.18 19.00
C ASP A 49 8.28 1.76 17.74
N GLY A 50 8.04 1.17 16.56
CA GLY A 50 8.60 1.61 15.28
C GLY A 50 7.84 2.77 14.60
N GLY A 51 6.71 3.19 15.16
CA GLY A 51 5.80 4.14 14.51
C GLY A 51 4.86 3.48 13.48
N PRO A 52 3.94 4.25 12.89
CA PRO A 52 3.06 3.73 11.86
C PRO A 52 3.80 3.53 10.53
N VAL A 53 3.41 2.50 9.79
CA VAL A 53 3.77 2.33 8.37
C VAL A 53 2.62 2.77 7.49
N ASP A 54 2.89 3.08 6.22
CA ASP A 54 1.85 3.55 5.31
C ASP A 54 0.72 2.55 5.12
N TYR A 55 1.04 1.26 4.97
CA TYR A 55 0.03 0.21 4.85
C TYR A 55 0.44 -1.08 5.56
N ALA A 56 -0.54 -1.73 6.17
CA ALA A 56 -0.51 -3.16 6.43
C ALA A 56 -1.48 -3.88 5.50
N LEU A 57 -1.10 -5.07 5.03
CA LEU A 57 -1.88 -5.88 4.10
C LEU A 57 -2.04 -7.30 4.61
N ARG A 58 -3.23 -7.86 4.42
CA ARG A 58 -3.50 -9.29 4.66
C ARG A 58 -4.73 -9.70 3.88
N ARG A 59 -4.67 -10.88 3.25
CA ARG A 59 -5.81 -11.46 2.55
C ARG A 59 -6.96 -11.74 3.50
N ASN A 60 -8.18 -11.49 3.03
CA ASN A 60 -9.37 -11.91 3.75
C ASN A 60 -9.50 -13.43 3.70
N THR A 61 -10.19 -13.97 4.70
CA THR A 61 -10.64 -15.36 4.71
C THR A 61 -12.17 -15.38 4.77
N ASN A 62 -12.77 -16.56 4.67
CA ASN A 62 -14.24 -16.70 4.80
C ASN A 62 -14.76 -16.25 6.17
N GLU A 63 -13.89 -16.22 7.18
CA GLU A 63 -14.25 -16.01 8.59
C GLU A 63 -13.74 -14.66 9.14
N ASP A 64 -12.83 -13.99 8.41
CA ASP A 64 -12.11 -12.83 8.92
C ASP A 64 -11.83 -11.81 7.80
N ILE A 65 -12.26 -10.57 8.05
CA ILE A 65 -11.99 -9.40 7.22
C ILE A 65 -10.89 -8.59 7.89
N PHE A 66 -9.76 -8.45 7.21
CA PHE A 66 -8.60 -7.81 7.79
C PHE A 66 -8.80 -6.36 8.20
N LEU A 67 -9.55 -5.57 7.43
CA LEU A 67 -9.85 -4.19 7.81
C LEU A 67 -10.60 -4.09 9.17
N ALA A 68 -11.33 -5.13 9.57
CA ALA A 68 -12.05 -5.16 10.85
C ALA A 68 -11.17 -5.63 12.02
N THR A 69 -10.28 -6.60 11.79
CA THR A 69 -9.47 -7.22 12.86
C THR A 69 -8.09 -6.59 13.00
N GLN A 70 -7.48 -6.16 11.89
CA GLN A 70 -6.19 -5.46 11.83
C GLN A 70 -5.05 -6.20 12.56
N ALA A 71 -5.16 -7.52 12.67
CA ALA A 71 -4.21 -8.37 13.37
C ALA A 71 -3.42 -9.25 12.40
N ASN A 72 -2.19 -9.58 12.79
CA ASN A 72 -1.30 -10.52 12.08
C ASN A 72 -1.12 -10.15 10.59
N PRO A 73 -0.69 -8.92 10.27
CA PRO A 73 -0.49 -8.50 8.89
C PRO A 73 0.47 -9.45 8.16
N TYR A 74 0.18 -9.72 6.90
CA TYR A 74 1.05 -10.53 6.04
C TYR A 74 2.19 -9.71 5.45
N LEU A 75 1.89 -8.44 5.09
CA LEU A 75 2.87 -7.49 4.57
C LEU A 75 2.71 -6.15 5.30
N LEU A 76 3.84 -5.54 5.66
CA LEU A 76 3.94 -4.13 6.02
C LEU A 76 4.63 -3.41 4.86
N LEU A 77 4.08 -2.27 4.46
CA LEU A 77 4.57 -1.46 3.36
C LEU A 77 4.81 -0.03 3.85
N GLU A 78 6.04 0.42 3.65
CA GLU A 78 6.48 1.80 3.81
C GLU A 78 6.81 2.35 2.42
N LEU A 79 6.19 3.46 2.03
CA LEU A 79 6.50 4.20 0.83
C LEU A 79 7.55 5.26 1.15
N LYS A 80 8.28 5.68 0.11
CA LYS A 80 9.25 6.78 0.19
C LYS A 80 9.09 7.67 -1.03
N GLY A 81 9.49 8.93 -0.88
CA GLY A 81 9.62 9.86 -2.00
C GLY A 81 10.58 9.33 -3.06
N ARG A 82 10.41 9.78 -4.29
CA ARG A 82 11.34 9.48 -5.40
C ARG A 82 12.64 10.28 -5.29
N ASP A 83 12.60 11.36 -4.52
CA ASP A 83 13.70 12.27 -4.25
C ASP A 83 14.58 11.87 -3.06
N VAL A 84 14.38 10.65 -2.53
CA VAL A 84 15.11 10.09 -1.38
C VAL A 84 16.36 9.34 -1.82
#